data_AF-X1VEK0-F1
#
_entry.id   AF-X1VEK0-F1
#
_cell.length_a   1.000
_cell.length_b   1.000
_cell.length_c   1.000
_cell.angle_alpha   90.00
_cell.angle_beta   90.00
_cell.angle_gamma   90.00
#
_symmetry.space_group_name_H-M   'P 1'
#
loop_
_entity.id
_entity.type
_entity.pdbx_description
1 polymer ?
#
loop_
_entity_poly.entity_id
_entity_poly.type
_entity_poly.pdbx_seq_one_letter_code
_entity_poly.pdbx_strand_id
1 'polypeptide(L)'
;TAFWWETLVNAAIQREWTMSLGQRTALERMAHLLCEIWLRLRLAGLTQGDSCDFPLTQGDLADATGLSKVHVNRTLQELRAGGLIVLKGKTLAVPNLDRLMRTGLFNPNYLHMDHEGRQLDAVGTPSDATAG
;
A
#
# COMPACT_ATOMS: atom_id res chain seq x y z
N THR A 1 -3.51 -20.11 -7.46
CA THR A 1 -2.43 -19.73 -6.52
C THR A 1 -2.69 -18.33 -5.94
N ALA A 2 -3.81 -18.14 -5.22
CA ALA A 2 -4.24 -16.82 -4.71
C ALA A 2 -3.61 -16.42 -3.36
N PHE A 3 -3.07 -17.39 -2.61
CA PHE A 3 -2.61 -17.19 -1.23
C PHE A 3 -1.52 -16.12 -1.08
N TRP A 4 -0.54 -16.10 -1.98
CA TRP A 4 0.54 -15.09 -1.94
C TRP A 4 0.05 -13.69 -2.24
N TRP A 5 -0.87 -13.54 -3.19
CA TRP A 5 -1.49 -12.25 -3.50
C TRP A 5 -2.27 -11.72 -2.29
N GLU A 6 -3.13 -12.56 -1.70
CA GLU A 6 -3.92 -12.20 -0.52
C GLU A 6 -3.01 -11.83 0.65
N THR A 7 -1.94 -12.60 0.89
CA THR A 7 -0.97 -12.32 1.96
C THR A 7 -0.29 -10.97 1.77
N LEU A 8 0.17 -10.67 0.55
CA LEU A 8 0.88 -9.41 0.26
C LEU A 8 -0.04 -8.19 0.31
N VAL A 9 -1.29 -8.36 -0.13
CA VAL A 9 -2.30 -7.30 -0.12
C VAL A 9 -2.81 -7.06 1.29
N ASN A 10 -3.07 -8.11 2.06
CA ASN A 10 -3.39 -7.97 3.48
C ASN A 10 -2.24 -7.30 4.24
N ALA A 11 -0.99 -7.64 3.94
CA ALA A 11 0.17 -6.95 4.51
C ALA A 11 0.24 -5.46 4.14
N ALA A 12 -0.32 -5.06 2.99
CA ALA A 12 -0.46 -3.65 2.59
C ALA A 12 -1.63 -2.94 3.25
N ILE A 13 -2.74 -3.64 3.45
CA ILE A 13 -3.95 -3.08 4.04
C ILE A 13 -3.82 -2.95 5.56
N GLN A 14 -3.20 -3.93 6.23
CA GLN A 14 -3.12 -3.98 7.70
C GLN A 14 -2.17 -2.95 8.31
N ARG A 15 -1.24 -2.37 7.55
CA ARG A 15 -0.26 -1.43 8.10
C ARG A 15 -0.83 -0.01 8.06
N GLU A 16 -1.54 0.30 9.13
CA GLU A 16 -2.05 1.62 9.40
C GLU A 16 -0.91 2.62 9.61
N TRP A 17 -0.86 3.65 8.78
CA TRP A 17 -0.05 4.83 9.04
C TRP A 17 -0.83 5.80 9.91
N THR A 18 -0.85 5.56 11.23
CA THR A 18 -1.52 6.45 12.20
C THR A 18 -1.03 7.91 12.12
N MET A 19 0.20 8.14 11.64
CA MET A 19 0.75 9.50 11.49
C MET A 19 0.39 10.20 10.16
N SER A 20 -0.16 9.47 9.17
CA SER A 20 -0.42 9.92 7.80
C SER A 20 -1.88 10.23 7.50
N LEU A 21 -2.79 9.46 8.10
CA LEU A 21 -4.21 9.43 7.75
C LEU A 21 -4.91 10.78 7.96
N GLY A 22 -4.41 11.62 8.87
CA GLY A 22 -4.95 12.95 9.13
C GLY A 22 -4.49 14.06 8.18
N GLN A 23 -3.42 13.87 7.40
CA GLN A 23 -2.83 14.93 6.57
C GLN A 23 -2.97 14.69 5.06
N ARG A 24 -3.35 13.48 4.62
CA ARG A 24 -3.51 13.15 3.20
C ARG A 24 -4.96 13.28 2.75
N THR A 25 -5.15 13.86 1.57
CA THR A 25 -6.41 13.85 0.82
C THR A 25 -6.83 12.42 0.46
N ALA A 26 -8.11 12.21 0.11
CA ALA A 26 -8.60 10.91 -0.34
C ALA A 26 -7.80 10.37 -1.54
N LEU A 27 -7.42 11.26 -2.47
CA LEU A 27 -6.62 10.94 -3.65
C LEU A 27 -5.22 10.45 -3.28
N GLU A 28 -4.52 11.19 -2.42
CA GLU A 28 -3.19 10.81 -1.95
C GLU A 28 -3.21 9.47 -1.21
N ARG A 29 -4.20 9.24 -0.33
CA ARG A 29 -4.36 7.96 0.40
C ARG A 29 -4.56 6.79 -0.55
N MET A 30 -5.44 6.93 -1.53
CA MET A 30 -5.70 5.87 -2.51
C MET A 30 -4.47 5.62 -3.39
N ALA A 31 -3.84 6.67 -3.92
CA ALA A 31 -2.64 6.53 -4.74
C ALA A 31 -1.49 5.86 -3.97
N HIS A 32 -1.33 6.20 -2.70
CA HIS A 32 -0.33 5.58 -1.81
C HIS A 32 -0.58 4.09 -1.65
N LEU A 33 -1.80 3.69 -1.28
CA LEU A 33 -2.18 2.28 -1.12
C LEU A 33 -1.93 1.49 -2.41
N LEU A 34 -2.30 2.05 -3.57
CA LEU A 34 -2.09 1.39 -4.85
C LEU A 34 -0.60 1.25 -5.20
N CYS A 35 0.24 2.24 -4.88
CA CYS A 35 1.71 2.13 -5.04
C CYS A 35 2.27 1.00 -4.19
N GLU A 36 1.82 0.90 -2.94
CA GLU A 36 2.29 -0.07 -1.98
C GLU A 36 1.93 -1.50 -2.40
N ILE A 37 0.66 -1.73 -2.77
CA ILE A 37 0.20 -3.02 -3.33
C ILE A 37 1.00 -3.37 -4.58
N TRP A 38 1.12 -2.44 -5.53
CA TRP A 38 1.80 -2.69 -6.78
C TRP A 38 3.27 -3.08 -6.56
N LEU A 39 3.99 -2.35 -5.69
CA LEU A 39 5.40 -2.64 -5.41
C LEU A 39 5.59 -3.98 -4.71
N ARG A 40 4.73 -4.34 -3.75
CA ARG A 40 4.80 -5.67 -3.10
C ARG A 40 4.53 -6.80 -4.09
N LEU A 41 3.54 -6.64 -4.97
CA LEU A 41 3.27 -7.61 -6.03
C LEU A 41 4.44 -7.70 -7.02
N ARG A 42 5.07 -6.57 -7.37
CA ARG A 42 6.24 -6.54 -8.25
C ARG A 42 7.42 -7.29 -7.63
N LEU A 43 7.71 -7.04 -6.36
CA LEU A 43 8.79 -7.71 -5.62
C LEU A 43 8.56 -9.23 -5.52
N ALA A 44 7.29 -9.66 -5.48
CA ALA A 44 6.92 -11.07 -5.49
C ALA A 44 6.84 -11.70 -6.90
N GLY A 45 7.13 -10.94 -7.96
CA GLY A 45 7.03 -11.42 -9.34
C GLY A 45 5.59 -11.64 -9.83
N LEU A 46 4.60 -10.98 -9.21
CA LEU A 46 3.16 -11.11 -9.51
C LEU A 46 2.62 -10.00 -10.42
N THR A 47 3.50 -9.19 -11.01
CA THR A 47 3.17 -8.19 -12.03
C THR A 47 3.47 -8.70 -13.42
N GLN A 48 2.62 -8.38 -14.38
CA GLN A 48 2.83 -8.60 -15.81
C GLN A 48 3.01 -7.24 -16.49
N GLY A 49 4.27 -6.84 -16.73
CA GLY A 49 4.58 -5.51 -17.26
C GLY A 49 4.19 -4.40 -16.28
N ASP A 50 3.28 -3.53 -16.71
CA ASP A 50 2.72 -2.44 -15.91
C ASP A 50 1.41 -2.83 -15.19
N SER A 51 1.00 -4.11 -15.28
CA SER A 51 -0.28 -4.60 -14.77
C SER A 51 -0.13 -5.69 -13.71
N CYS A 52 -1.16 -5.87 -12.88
CA CYS A 52 -1.29 -6.96 -11.93
C CYS A 52 -2.75 -7.35 -11.71
N ASP A 53 -2.94 -8.56 -11.19
CA ASP A 53 -4.24 -8.96 -10.67
C ASP A 53 -4.61 -8.07 -9.47
N PHE A 54 -5.86 -7.62 -9.47
CA PHE A 54 -6.43 -6.71 -8.49
C PHE A 54 -7.88 -7.09 -8.15
N PRO A 55 -8.12 -8.23 -7.47
CA PRO A 55 -9.44 -8.64 -7.02
C PRO A 55 -10.01 -7.86 -5.81
N LEU A 56 -9.43 -6.71 -5.43
CA LEU A 56 -9.99 -5.86 -4.38
C LEU A 56 -11.28 -5.18 -4.81
N THR A 57 -12.28 -5.24 -3.94
CA THR A 57 -13.55 -4.53 -4.08
C THR A 57 -13.44 -3.10 -3.56
N GLN A 58 -14.44 -2.27 -3.87
CA GLN A 58 -14.54 -0.94 -3.25
C GLN A 58 -14.78 -1.01 -1.74
N GLY A 59 -15.29 -2.13 -1.21
CA GLY A 59 -15.42 -2.36 0.23
C GLY A 59 -14.04 -2.54 0.86
N ASP A 60 -13.23 -3.43 0.30
CA ASP A 60 -11.87 -3.67 0.81
C ASP A 60 -11.02 -2.40 0.76
N LEU A 61 -11.16 -1.61 -0.32
CA LEU A 61 -10.50 -0.31 -0.44
C LEU A 61 -11.04 0.72 0.55
N ALA A 62 -12.34 0.71 0.85
CA ALA A 62 -12.94 1.59 1.84
C ALA A 62 -12.40 1.31 3.23
N ASP A 63 -12.32 0.03 3.60
CA ASP A 63 -11.81 -0.42 4.89
C ASP A 63 -10.32 -0.10 5.02
N ALA A 64 -9.52 -0.37 3.98
CA ALA A 64 -8.09 -0.08 3.94
C ALA A 64 -7.77 1.41 4.00
N THR A 65 -8.60 2.24 3.35
CA THR A 65 -8.35 3.68 3.26
C THR A 65 -9.17 4.49 4.24
N GLY A 66 -9.97 3.88 5.14
CA GLY A 66 -10.90 4.61 6.03
C GLY A 66 -11.82 5.60 5.31
N LEU A 67 -12.11 5.37 4.02
CA LEU A 67 -12.99 6.20 3.20
C LEU A 67 -14.33 5.49 3.04
N SER A 68 -15.43 6.24 2.92
CA SER A 68 -16.70 5.62 2.48
C SER A 68 -16.58 5.08 1.04
N LYS A 69 -17.38 4.07 0.68
CA LYS A 69 -17.45 3.53 -0.70
C LYS A 69 -17.67 4.61 -1.78
N VAL A 70 -18.46 5.65 -1.51
CA VAL A 70 -18.70 6.76 -2.46
C VAL A 70 -17.43 7.59 -2.69
N HIS A 71 -16.67 7.86 -1.63
CA HIS A 71 -15.37 8.54 -1.73
C HIS A 71 -14.33 7.68 -2.44
N VAL A 72 -14.29 6.36 -2.17
CA VAL A 72 -13.47 5.42 -2.94
C VAL A 72 -13.81 5.48 -4.42
N ASN A 73 -15.10 5.40 -4.77
CA ASN A 73 -15.55 5.45 -6.15
C ASN A 73 -15.10 6.72 -6.87
N ARG A 74 -15.35 7.90 -6.27
CA ARG A 74 -14.92 9.20 -6.80
C ARG A 74 -13.41 9.27 -6.96
N THR A 75 -12.67 8.80 -5.98
CA THR A 75 -11.20 8.83 -6.02
C THR A 75 -10.64 7.93 -7.12
N LEU A 76 -11.21 6.73 -7.29
CA LEU A 76 -10.83 5.84 -8.40
C LEU A 76 -11.21 6.43 -9.77
N GLN A 77 -12.31 7.18 -9.87
CA GLN A 77 -12.65 7.92 -11.09
C GLN A 77 -11.62 9.02 -11.38
N GLU A 78 -11.20 9.76 -10.36
CA GLU A 78 -10.19 10.81 -10.49
C GLU A 78 -8.82 10.26 -10.93
N LEU A 79 -8.35 9.17 -10.32
CA LEU A 79 -7.12 8.49 -10.73
C LEU A 79 -7.17 8.00 -12.18
N ARG A 80 -8.33 7.48 -12.63
CA ARG A 80 -8.54 7.06 -14.02
C ARG A 80 -8.54 8.27 -14.96
N ALA A 81 -9.24 9.34 -14.60
CA ALA A 81 -9.30 10.57 -15.39
C ALA A 81 -7.92 11.22 -15.55
N GLY A 82 -7.07 11.15 -14.51
CA GLY A 82 -5.68 11.60 -14.57
C GLY A 82 -4.71 10.67 -15.33
N GLY A 83 -5.21 9.55 -15.85
CA GLY A 83 -4.40 8.52 -16.52
C GLY A 83 -3.36 7.88 -15.60
N LEU A 84 -3.61 7.85 -14.29
CA LEU A 84 -2.70 7.29 -13.29
C LEU A 84 -2.91 5.79 -13.12
N ILE A 85 -4.14 5.31 -13.34
CA ILE A 85 -4.49 3.89 -13.29
C ILE A 85 -5.44 3.52 -14.42
N VAL A 86 -5.43 2.25 -14.79
CA VAL A 86 -6.47 1.58 -15.57
C VAL A 86 -7.01 0.42 -14.74
N LEU A 87 -8.32 0.34 -14.58
CA LEU A 87 -8.98 -0.78 -13.91
C LEU A 87 -9.95 -1.43 -14.90
N LYS A 88 -9.70 -2.69 -15.27
CA LYS A 88 -10.53 -3.47 -16.18
C LYS A 88 -10.72 -4.87 -15.63
N GLY A 89 -11.97 -5.23 -15.31
CA GLY A 89 -12.25 -6.50 -14.63
C GLY A 89 -11.51 -6.59 -13.30
N LYS A 90 -10.69 -7.63 -13.14
CA LYS A 90 -9.83 -7.85 -11.97
C LYS A 90 -8.37 -7.47 -12.22
N THR A 91 -8.11 -6.56 -13.17
CA THR A 91 -6.74 -6.14 -13.51
C THR A 91 -6.57 -4.65 -13.24
N LEU A 92 -5.51 -4.32 -12.52
CA LEU A 92 -4.99 -2.97 -12.35
C LEU A 92 -3.77 -2.80 -13.26
N ALA A 93 -3.75 -1.76 -14.08
CA ALA A 93 -2.52 -1.31 -14.75
C ALA A 93 -2.13 0.08 -14.25
N VAL A 94 -0.84 0.29 -14.11
CA VAL A 94 -0.22 1.54 -13.64
C VAL A 94 0.73 2.03 -14.75
N PRO A 95 0.23 2.82 -15.73
CA PRO A 95 1.00 3.18 -16.93
C PRO A 95 2.26 3.99 -16.62
N ASN A 96 2.26 4.73 -15.52
CA ASN A 96 3.40 5.49 -15.04
C ASN A 96 3.43 5.46 -13.50
N LEU A 97 4.23 4.52 -12.97
CA LEU A 97 4.37 4.34 -11.53
C LEU A 97 4.91 5.59 -10.83
N ASP A 98 5.87 6.31 -11.44
CA ASP A 98 6.46 7.51 -10.85
C ASP A 98 5.42 8.61 -10.63
N ARG A 99 4.50 8.79 -11.60
CA ARG A 99 3.39 9.75 -11.45
C ARG A 99 2.45 9.34 -10.33
N LEU A 100 2.09 8.07 -10.23
CA LEU A 100 1.23 7.56 -9.16
C LEU A 100 1.89 7.74 -7.78
N MET A 101 3.19 7.46 -7.68
CA MET A 101 3.96 7.64 -6.44
C MET A 101 4.01 9.09 -5.99
N ARG A 102 4.21 10.04 -6.92
CA ARG A 102 4.17 11.47 -6.62
C ARG A 102 2.79 11.89 -6.11
N THR A 103 1.72 11.42 -6.74
CA THR A 103 0.34 11.67 -6.27
C THR A 103 0.09 11.07 -4.89
N GLY A 104 0.65 9.90 -4.58
CA GLY A 104 0.51 9.26 -3.27
C GLY A 104 1.44 9.78 -2.18
N LEU A 105 2.33 10.74 -2.50
CA LEU A 105 3.46 11.12 -1.65
C LEU A 105 4.19 9.86 -1.13
N PHE A 106 4.40 8.89 -2.03
CA PHE A 106 4.91 7.57 -1.73
C PHE A 106 6.43 7.54 -1.93
N ASN A 107 7.15 7.04 -0.93
CA ASN A 107 8.59 6.82 -0.99
C ASN A 107 8.88 5.31 -0.84
N PRO A 108 9.51 4.62 -1.82
CA PRO A 108 9.80 3.19 -1.74
C PRO A 108 10.65 2.76 -0.54
N ASN A 109 11.51 3.65 -0.02
CA ASN A 109 12.30 3.39 1.19
C ASN A 109 11.41 3.05 2.38
N TYR A 110 10.14 3.46 2.33
CA TYR A 110 9.14 3.05 3.29
C TYR A 110 9.04 1.52 3.45
N LEU A 111 9.08 0.76 2.36
CA LEU A 111 9.03 -0.71 2.39
C LEU A 111 10.24 -1.34 3.07
N HIS A 112 11.38 -0.64 3.14
CA HIS A 112 12.60 -1.08 3.81
C HIS A 112 12.61 -0.73 5.31
N MET A 113 12.07 0.44 5.69
CA MET A 113 11.90 0.81 7.10
C MET A 113 11.02 -0.18 7.87
N ASP A 114 10.05 -0.81 7.21
CA ASP A 114 9.24 -1.90 7.78
C ASP A 114 10.07 -3.16 8.13
N HIS A 115 11.20 -3.39 7.45
CA HIS A 115 12.08 -4.52 7.74
C HIS A 115 13.00 -4.24 8.93
N GLU A 116 13.48 -3.00 9.04
CA GLU A 116 14.38 -2.55 10.12
C GLU A 116 13.62 -2.31 11.44
N GLY A 117 12.37 -1.82 11.38
CA GLY A 117 11.54 -1.54 12.55
C GLY A 117 11.15 -2.77 13.37
N ARG A 118 11.19 -3.98 12.78
CA ARG A 118 10.97 -5.24 13.52
C ARG A 118 12.21 -5.76 14.27
N GLN A 119 13.37 -5.13 14.07
CA GLN A 119 14.60 -5.53 14.75
C GLN A 119 14.85 -4.76 16.06
N LEU A 120 14.09 -3.70 16.33
CA LEU A 120 14.25 -2.87 17.54
C LEU A 120 13.40 -3.33 18.74
N ASP A 121 12.39 -4.19 18.54
CA ASP A 121 11.56 -4.72 19.63
C ASP A 121 12.11 -6.01 20.28
N ALA A 122 13.29 -6.49 19.83
CA ALA A 122 13.92 -7.71 20.34
C ALA A 122 15.20 -7.49 21.16
N VAL A 123 15.61 -6.24 21.43
CA VAL A 123 16.72 -5.94 22.35
C VAL A 123 16.18 -5.23 23.57
N GLY A 124 15.48 -5.98 24.40
CA GLY A 124 15.36 -5.66 25.82
C GLY A 124 16.67 -6.01 26.53
N THR A 125 17.52 -5.02 26.78
CA THR A 125 18.31 -4.96 28.02
C THR A 125 17.47 -4.19 29.05
N PRO A 126 17.52 -4.50 30.37
CA PRO A 126 18.78 -4.72 31.11
C PRO A 126 18.73 -5.71 32.29
N SER A 127 19.90 -6.16 32.74
CA SER A 127 20.28 -6.02 34.17
C SER A 127 21.77 -6.33 34.34
N ASP A 128 22.50 -5.33 34.81
CA ASP A 128 23.68 -5.54 35.64
C ASP A 128 23.34 -6.55 36.75
N ALA A 129 24.17 -7.58 36.86
CA ALA A 129 24.33 -8.40 38.05
C ALA A 129 25.78 -8.91 38.09
N THR A 130 26.70 -7.95 38.21
CA THR A 130 28.07 -8.20 38.64
C THR A 130 28.44 -7.14 39.66
N ALA A 131 28.45 -7.52 40.94
CA ALA A 131 29.50 -7.20 41.92
C ALA A 131 28.96 -7.25 43.36
N GLY A 132 29.68 -7.98 44.22
CA GLY A 132 29.88 -7.63 45.63
C GLY A 132 28.86 -8.16 46.62
#